data_AF-A0A535W015-F1
#
_entry.id   AF-A0A535W015-F1
#
_cell.length_a   1.000
_cell.length_b   1.000
_cell.length_c   1.000
_cell.angle_alpha   90.00
_cell.angle_beta   90.00
_cell.angle_gamma   90.00
#
_symmetry.space_group_name_H-M   'P 1'
#
loop_
_entity.id
_entity.type
_entity.pdbx_description
1 polymer ?
#
loop_
_entity_poly.entity_id
_entity_poly.type
_entity_poly.pdbx_seq_one_letter_code
_entity_poly.pdbx_strand_id
1 'polypeptide(L)'
;MARAKQTDRAEARRRYRQTTAQTPGDDDTELDFGERRPDATSAKPAQAKRNEPQQTGRPGFMGAFRQSYRPPHVREDLLALPSLVRTRGFLAAIALVIVGAGVVLVFPNYTGSRFAWELLVWPGSALAPQLLAGFFAPRASYLLGLLVGIVQGIVFTIFLTQFADRLGTTLPPDQMTSLLSVSFLTGPISGALFAAAAAWYRRFLALSSPARAGAGKGGARRSSSR
;
A
#
# COMPACT_ATOMS: atom_id res chain seq x y z
N MET A 1 11.96 34.10 -51.80
CA MET A 1 12.54 32.79 -51.42
C MET A 1 12.81 32.70 -49.89
N ALA A 2 11.82 32.91 -49.01
CA ALA A 2 12.05 33.01 -47.55
C ALA A 2 10.99 32.27 -46.69
N ARG A 3 10.39 31.19 -47.21
CA ARG A 3 9.29 30.45 -46.55
C ARG A 3 9.67 29.05 -46.08
N ALA A 4 10.88 28.56 -46.39
CA ALA A 4 11.33 27.20 -46.05
C ALA A 4 11.93 27.08 -44.63
N LYS A 5 12.50 28.16 -44.07
CA LYS A 5 13.21 28.10 -42.78
C LYS A 5 12.29 28.08 -41.55
N GLN A 6 11.05 28.56 -41.68
CA GLN A 6 10.06 28.55 -40.58
C GLN A 6 9.37 27.20 -40.42
N THR A 7 9.27 26.40 -41.49
CA THR A 7 8.68 25.06 -41.45
C THR A 7 9.63 24.08 -40.77
N ASP A 8 10.94 24.15 -41.00
CA ASP A 8 11.92 23.24 -40.38
C ASP A 8 11.90 23.27 -38.85
N ARG A 9 11.80 24.46 -38.24
CA ARG A 9 11.74 24.58 -36.77
C ARG A 9 10.41 24.07 -36.21
N ALA A 10 9.31 24.21 -36.95
CA ALA A 10 8.00 23.70 -36.56
C ALA A 10 7.93 22.17 -36.72
N GLU A 11 8.54 21.63 -37.77
CA GLU A 11 8.63 20.20 -38.04
C GLU A 11 9.56 19.50 -37.05
N ALA A 12 10.67 20.13 -36.66
CA ALA A 12 11.56 19.62 -35.60
C ALA A 12 10.83 19.51 -34.25
N ARG A 13 9.99 20.49 -33.90
CA ARG A 13 9.15 20.42 -32.68
C ARG A 13 8.09 19.33 -32.78
N ARG A 14 7.53 19.09 -33.97
CA ARG A 14 6.53 18.05 -34.21
C ARG A 14 7.16 16.66 -34.11
N ARG A 15 8.34 16.46 -34.70
CA ARG A 15 9.11 15.21 -34.60
C ARG A 15 9.54 14.94 -33.17
N TYR A 16 10.01 15.95 -32.43
CA TYR A 16 10.39 15.78 -31.02
C TYR A 16 9.20 15.33 -30.15
N ARG A 17 8.00 15.88 -30.37
CA ARG A 17 6.79 15.40 -29.69
C ARG A 17 6.40 13.98 -30.08
N GLN A 18 6.65 13.59 -31.33
CA GLN A 18 6.39 12.23 -31.82
C GLN A 18 7.40 11.22 -31.25
N THR A 19 8.70 11.53 -31.19
CA THR A 19 9.69 10.64 -30.56
C THR A 19 9.56 10.58 -29.04
N THR A 20 9.20 11.67 -28.35
CA THR A 20 8.87 11.62 -26.91
C THR A 20 7.59 10.82 -26.64
N ALA A 21 6.63 10.80 -27.58
CA ALA A 21 5.44 9.97 -27.48
C ALA A 21 5.65 8.50 -27.90
N GLN A 22 6.76 8.20 -28.59
CA GLN A 22 7.00 6.90 -29.25
C GLN A 22 8.28 6.20 -28.79
N THR A 23 8.98 6.72 -27.78
CA THR A 23 10.06 6.02 -27.08
C THR A 23 9.51 5.41 -25.79
N PRO A 24 9.21 4.10 -25.75
CA PRO A 24 9.08 3.39 -24.50
C PRO A 24 10.49 3.03 -24.01
N GLY A 25 11.09 3.92 -23.21
CA GLY A 25 12.16 3.59 -22.26
C GLY A 25 11.53 3.75 -20.87
N ASP A 26 11.24 2.71 -20.11
CA ASP A 26 12.19 1.76 -19.50
C ASP A 26 13.23 2.48 -18.60
N ASP A 27 12.71 3.30 -17.68
CA ASP A 27 13.10 3.28 -16.27
C ASP A 27 12.18 4.25 -15.52
N ASP A 28 11.06 3.71 -15.04
CA ASP A 28 10.41 4.20 -13.84
C ASP A 28 9.63 3.01 -13.31
N THR A 29 9.85 2.65 -12.05
CA THR A 29 8.82 2.03 -11.22
C THR A 29 7.62 2.97 -11.17
N GLU A 30 6.91 3.09 -12.29
CA GLU A 30 5.54 3.54 -12.38
C GLU A 30 4.77 2.48 -11.61
N LEU A 31 4.65 2.73 -10.30
CA LEU A 31 3.68 2.07 -9.46
C LEU A 31 2.32 2.46 -10.04
N ASP A 32 1.88 1.74 -11.07
CA ASP A 32 0.54 1.79 -11.63
C ASP A 32 -0.43 1.78 -10.45
N PHE A 33 -0.98 2.96 -10.17
CA PHE A 33 -1.60 3.30 -8.90
C PHE A 33 -3.00 2.72 -8.80
N GLY A 34 -3.23 1.45 -9.18
CA GLY A 34 -4.53 0.76 -9.03
C GLY A 34 -5.73 1.58 -9.50
N GLU A 35 -5.52 2.50 -10.43
CA GLU A 35 -6.53 3.41 -10.94
C GLU A 35 -7.19 2.71 -12.11
N ARG A 36 -8.06 1.74 -11.81
CA ARG A 36 -9.10 1.42 -12.78
C ARG A 36 -10.04 2.61 -12.80
N ARG A 37 -9.72 3.58 -13.67
CA ARG A 37 -10.73 4.50 -14.19
C ARG A 37 -11.92 3.63 -14.61
N PRO A 38 -13.17 4.01 -14.29
CA PRO A 38 -14.31 3.30 -14.84
C PRO A 38 -14.14 3.28 -16.37
N ASP A 39 -14.30 2.10 -16.97
CA ASP A 39 -14.31 1.91 -18.42
C ASP A 39 -15.41 2.81 -19.01
N ALA A 40 -15.04 4.03 -19.36
CA ALA A 40 -15.88 4.93 -20.13
C ALA A 40 -15.77 4.46 -21.58
N THR A 41 -16.63 3.51 -21.93
CA THR A 41 -16.89 3.12 -23.31
C THR A 41 -17.06 4.38 -24.14
N SER A 42 -16.18 4.52 -25.13
CA SER A 42 -16.10 5.68 -26.00
C SER A 42 -17.38 5.85 -26.82
N ALA A 43 -18.09 6.96 -26.64
CA ALA A 43 -19.06 7.48 -27.61
C ALA A 43 -19.24 9.01 -27.50
N LYS A 44 -18.39 9.73 -28.26
CA LYS A 44 -18.57 11.07 -28.88
C LYS A 44 -18.84 12.34 -28.02
N PRO A 45 -18.50 13.54 -28.56
CA PRO A 45 -17.99 14.65 -27.77
C PRO A 45 -18.96 15.85 -27.63
N ALA A 46 -18.52 16.78 -26.78
CA ALA A 46 -18.90 18.19 -26.69
C ALA A 46 -20.23 18.52 -25.99
N GLN A 47 -20.15 18.76 -24.68
CA GLN A 47 -21.01 19.75 -24.06
C GLN A 47 -20.28 20.47 -22.91
N ALA A 48 -20.28 21.79 -23.04
CA ALA A 48 -19.88 22.84 -22.12
C ALA A 48 -19.22 22.41 -20.79
N LYS A 49 -17.90 22.66 -20.70
CA LYS A 49 -17.22 22.81 -19.40
C LYS A 49 -17.92 23.92 -18.62
N ARG A 50 -18.82 23.52 -17.72
CA ARG A 50 -19.14 24.32 -16.54
C ARG A 50 -17.83 24.48 -15.79
N ASN A 51 -17.35 25.71 -15.68
CA ASN A 51 -16.24 26.07 -14.81
C ASN A 51 -16.65 25.72 -13.37
N GLU A 52 -16.39 24.49 -12.95
CA GLU A 52 -16.15 24.23 -11.54
C GLU A 52 -14.85 24.96 -11.20
N PRO A 53 -14.84 25.82 -10.16
CA PRO A 53 -13.61 26.43 -9.71
C PRO A 53 -12.69 25.29 -9.27
N GLN A 54 -11.71 25.00 -10.12
CA GLN A 54 -10.57 24.17 -9.80
C GLN A 54 -9.93 24.82 -8.58
N GLN A 55 -10.22 24.29 -7.39
CA GLN A 55 -9.74 24.84 -6.13
C GLN A 55 -8.21 24.72 -6.13
N THR A 56 -7.57 25.77 -6.61
CA THR A 56 -6.12 26.01 -6.58
C THR A 56 -5.64 26.46 -5.19
N GLY A 57 -6.44 26.19 -4.15
CA GLY A 57 -6.03 26.34 -2.76
C GLY A 57 -5.37 25.06 -2.31
N ARG A 58 -4.07 25.12 -1.99
CA ARG A 58 -3.36 24.03 -1.29
C ARG A 58 -4.26 23.51 -0.17
N PRO A 59 -4.55 22.20 -0.10
CA PRO A 59 -5.20 21.68 1.09
C PRO A 59 -4.27 21.98 2.27
N GLY A 60 -4.70 22.83 3.21
CA GLY A 60 -4.01 22.98 4.49
C GLY A 60 -3.94 21.62 5.19
N PHE A 61 -3.14 21.50 6.26
CA PHE A 61 -2.99 20.26 7.03
C PHE A 61 -4.34 19.54 7.28
N MET A 62 -5.36 20.29 7.69
CA MET A 62 -6.72 19.78 7.93
C MET A 62 -7.47 19.38 6.65
N GLY A 63 -7.20 20.06 5.53
CA GLY A 63 -7.70 19.69 4.21
C GLY A 63 -7.08 18.38 3.70
N ALA A 64 -5.77 18.21 3.87
CA ALA A 64 -5.06 16.97 3.51
C ALA A 64 -5.51 15.78 4.38
N PHE A 65 -5.73 16.03 5.68
CA PHE A 65 -6.33 15.06 6.59
C PHE A 65 -7.71 14.60 6.09
N ARG A 66 -8.65 15.53 5.85
CA ARG A 66 -10.00 15.18 5.35
C ARG A 66 -9.97 14.48 4.00
N GLN A 67 -9.10 14.92 3.09
CA GLN A 67 -9.00 14.37 1.74
C GLN A 67 -8.36 12.97 1.69
N SER A 68 -7.62 12.57 2.73
CA SER A 68 -7.03 11.24 2.83
C SER A 68 -8.02 10.14 3.27
N TYR A 69 -9.18 10.51 3.82
CA TYR A 69 -10.27 9.58 4.10
C TYR A 69 -11.01 9.18 2.81
N ARG A 70 -11.19 7.87 2.60
CA ARG A 70 -12.04 7.33 1.52
C ARG A 70 -13.11 6.42 2.13
N PRO A 71 -14.38 6.52 1.68
CA PRO A 71 -15.40 5.57 2.06
C PRO A 71 -15.04 4.16 1.56
N PRO A 72 -15.25 3.11 2.40
CA PRO A 72 -14.94 1.73 2.02
C PRO A 72 -15.96 1.18 1.02
N HIS A 73 -15.49 0.57 -0.06
CA HIS A 73 -16.33 -0.06 -1.10
C HIS A 73 -16.31 -1.58 -0.94
N VAL A 74 -16.97 -2.07 0.12
CA VAL A 74 -16.87 -3.47 0.60
C VAL A 74 -17.12 -4.50 -0.49
N ARG A 75 -18.10 -4.27 -1.37
CA ARG A 75 -18.49 -5.24 -2.42
C ARG A 75 -17.42 -5.41 -3.49
N GLU A 76 -16.90 -4.29 -3.99
CA GLU A 76 -15.86 -4.28 -5.03
C GLU A 76 -14.53 -4.81 -4.48
N ASP A 77 -14.25 -4.52 -3.21
CA ASP A 77 -13.07 -4.99 -2.49
C ASP A 77 -13.10 -6.51 -2.26
N LEU A 78 -14.26 -7.12 -2.03
CA LEU A 78 -14.41 -8.58 -1.92
C LEU A 78 -14.23 -9.29 -3.27
N LEU A 79 -14.75 -8.72 -4.37
CA LEU A 79 -14.52 -9.26 -5.73
C LEU A 79 -13.06 -9.19 -6.14
N ALA A 80 -12.35 -8.20 -5.62
CA ALA A 80 -10.93 -7.96 -5.82
C ALA A 80 -10.00 -8.85 -4.98
N LEU A 81 -10.53 -9.59 -4.01
CA LEU A 81 -9.77 -10.38 -3.04
C LEU A 81 -8.74 -11.35 -3.66
N PRO A 82 -9.04 -12.16 -4.69
CA PRO A 82 -8.06 -13.10 -5.25
C PRO A 82 -6.84 -12.40 -5.85
N SER A 83 -7.00 -11.20 -6.42
CA SER A 83 -5.84 -10.44 -6.90
C SER A 83 -5.04 -9.83 -5.74
N LEU A 84 -5.72 -9.48 -4.64
CA LEU A 84 -5.14 -8.85 -3.46
C LEU A 84 -4.20 -9.79 -2.68
N VAL A 85 -4.61 -11.05 -2.52
CA VAL A 85 -3.82 -12.10 -1.86
C VAL A 85 -2.51 -12.39 -2.61
N ARG A 86 -2.42 -12.04 -3.90
CA ARG A 86 -1.21 -12.22 -4.72
C ARG A 86 -0.25 -11.03 -4.69
N THR A 87 -0.60 -9.95 -3.98
CA THR A 87 0.24 -8.75 -3.94
C THR A 87 1.51 -8.99 -3.12
N ARG A 88 2.63 -8.40 -3.57
CA ARG A 88 3.92 -8.51 -2.88
C ARG A 88 3.85 -8.01 -1.43
N GLY A 89 3.08 -6.96 -1.16
CA GLY A 89 2.90 -6.43 0.20
C GLY A 89 2.20 -7.42 1.14
N PHE A 90 1.16 -8.10 0.65
CA PHE A 90 0.49 -9.15 1.42
C PHE A 90 1.39 -10.37 1.62
N LEU A 91 2.09 -10.83 0.58
CA LEU A 91 3.03 -11.94 0.68
C LEU A 91 4.19 -11.62 1.63
N ALA A 92 4.71 -10.39 1.62
CA ALA A 92 5.74 -9.96 2.54
C ALA A 92 5.25 -9.97 3.99
N ALA A 93 4.00 -9.55 4.24
CA ALA A 93 3.41 -9.63 5.57
C ALA A 93 3.28 -11.09 6.07
N ILE A 94 2.80 -12.00 5.21
CA ILE A 94 2.75 -13.44 5.54
C ILE A 94 4.15 -13.98 5.81
N ALA A 95 5.12 -13.67 4.95
CA ALA A 95 6.50 -14.11 5.13
C ALA A 95 7.05 -13.66 6.48
N LEU A 96 6.71 -12.45 6.92
CA LEU A 96 7.15 -11.92 8.21
C LEU A 96 6.55 -12.68 9.40
N VAL A 97 5.27 -13.05 9.33
CA VAL A 97 4.62 -13.90 10.35
C VAL A 97 5.29 -15.28 10.41
N ILE A 98 5.54 -15.90 9.25
CA ILE A 98 6.20 -17.21 9.16
C ILE A 98 7.64 -17.13 9.71
N VAL A 99 8.38 -16.08 9.38
CA VAL A 99 9.74 -15.85 9.90
C VAL A 99 9.70 -15.70 11.43
N GLY A 100 8.74 -14.95 11.98
CA GLY A 100 8.58 -14.81 13.43
C GLY A 100 8.40 -16.15 14.13
N ALA A 101 7.51 -17.00 13.63
CA ALA A 101 7.32 -18.35 14.15
C ALA A 101 8.57 -19.23 13.96
N GLY A 102 9.20 -19.17 12.78
CA GLY A 102 10.39 -19.95 12.46
C GLY A 102 11.59 -19.63 13.34
N VAL A 103 11.80 -18.34 13.67
CA VAL A 103 12.91 -17.92 14.56
C VAL A 103 12.77 -18.53 15.95
N VAL A 104 11.56 -18.66 16.49
CA VAL A 104 11.32 -19.34 17.78
C VAL A 104 11.61 -20.85 17.68
N LEU A 105 11.24 -21.49 16.57
CA LEU A 105 11.52 -22.91 16.38
C LEU A 105 13.03 -23.21 16.37
N VAL A 106 13.81 -22.36 15.70
CA VAL A 106 15.26 -22.53 15.56
C VAL A 106 16.01 -22.08 16.82
N PHE A 107 15.58 -20.99 17.47
CA PHE A 107 16.27 -20.36 18.59
C PHE A 107 15.35 -20.15 19.82
N PRO A 108 14.79 -21.20 20.45
CA PRO A 108 13.76 -21.06 21.48
C PRO A 108 14.22 -20.36 22.77
N ASN A 109 15.51 -20.47 23.09
CA ASN A 109 16.09 -19.91 24.32
C ASN A 109 16.73 -18.52 24.14
N TYR A 110 16.59 -17.92 22.95
CA TYR A 110 17.18 -16.63 22.66
C TYR A 110 16.19 -15.49 22.90
N THR A 111 16.60 -14.42 23.59
CA THR A 111 15.71 -13.28 23.88
C THR A 111 15.15 -12.65 22.60
N GLY A 112 15.95 -12.58 21.53
CA GLY A 112 15.51 -12.06 20.24
C GLY A 112 14.38 -12.86 19.58
N SER A 113 14.27 -14.17 19.83
CA SER A 113 13.17 -14.98 19.28
C SER A 113 11.86 -14.71 20.01
N ARG A 114 11.90 -14.42 21.32
CA ARG A 114 10.75 -13.94 22.09
C ARG A 114 10.26 -12.60 21.59
N PHE A 115 11.17 -11.67 21.30
CA PHE A 115 10.78 -10.42 20.65
C PHE A 115 10.15 -10.67 19.28
N ALA A 116 10.72 -11.55 18.44
CA ALA A 116 10.11 -11.88 17.14
C ALA A 116 8.71 -12.50 17.29
N TRP A 117 8.50 -13.34 18.29
CA TRP A 117 7.19 -13.91 18.62
C TRP A 117 6.15 -12.84 18.97
N GLU A 118 6.47 -11.99 19.94
CA GLU A 118 5.58 -10.93 20.43
C GLU A 118 5.27 -9.89 19.35
N LEU A 119 6.23 -9.57 18.48
CA LEU A 119 6.09 -8.52 17.48
C LEU A 119 5.43 -9.00 16.19
N LEU A 120 5.62 -10.27 15.80
CA LEU A 120 5.27 -10.77 14.47
C LEU A 120 4.17 -11.84 14.48
N VAL A 121 3.99 -12.57 15.58
CA VAL A 121 3.04 -13.70 15.66
C VAL A 121 1.94 -13.46 16.67
N TRP A 122 2.20 -12.73 17.76
CA TRP A 122 1.21 -12.48 18.79
C TRP A 122 -0.07 -11.83 18.22
N PRO A 123 -1.27 -12.42 18.38
CA PRO A 123 -2.49 -11.92 17.77
C PRO A 123 -2.77 -10.47 18.15
N GLY A 124 -2.91 -9.62 17.13
CA GLY A 124 -3.16 -8.19 17.31
C GLY A 124 -1.92 -7.35 17.60
N SER A 125 -0.72 -7.90 17.44
CA SER A 125 0.49 -7.10 17.32
C SER A 125 0.32 -6.10 16.15
N ALA A 126 0.17 -4.83 16.49
CA ALA A 126 -0.09 -3.72 15.57
C ALA A 126 1.02 -3.38 14.57
N LEU A 127 2.08 -4.20 14.52
CA LEU A 127 3.40 -3.77 14.08
C LEU A 127 3.67 -4.23 12.65
N ALA A 128 4.79 -4.91 12.44
CA ALA A 128 5.38 -5.05 11.13
C ALA A 128 4.48 -5.77 10.09
N PRO A 129 3.77 -6.88 10.39
CA PRO A 129 2.98 -7.56 9.36
C PRO A 129 1.78 -6.73 8.88
N GLN A 130 1.01 -6.18 9.83
CA GLN A 130 -0.23 -5.44 9.59
C GLN A 130 0.05 -4.09 8.93
N LEU A 131 1.07 -3.37 9.41
CA LEU A 131 1.49 -2.10 8.83
C LEU A 131 2.06 -2.30 7.43
N LEU A 132 2.89 -3.33 7.21
CA LEU A 132 3.47 -3.61 5.89
C LEU A 132 2.38 -3.96 4.87
N ALA A 133 1.44 -4.83 5.25
CA ALA A 133 0.30 -5.18 4.42
C ALA A 133 -0.55 -3.95 4.07
N GLY A 134 -0.86 -3.10 5.06
CA GLY A 134 -1.64 -1.88 4.86
C GLY A 134 -0.91 -0.81 4.05
N PHE A 135 0.39 -0.62 4.28
CA PHE A 135 1.19 0.42 3.64
C PHE A 135 1.42 0.12 2.15
N PHE A 136 1.59 -1.15 1.77
CA PHE A 136 1.79 -1.54 0.38
C PHE A 136 0.49 -1.93 -0.34
N ALA A 137 -0.67 -1.85 0.32
CA ALA A 137 -1.96 -2.15 -0.27
C ALA A 137 -2.28 -1.21 -1.47
N PRO A 138 -2.59 -1.75 -2.66
CA PRO A 138 -3.11 -0.95 -3.79
C PRO A 138 -4.53 -0.44 -3.50
N ARG A 139 -5.38 -1.32 -2.96
CA ARG A 139 -6.79 -1.09 -2.58
C ARG A 139 -7.15 -1.95 -1.34
N ALA A 140 -8.26 -1.64 -0.68
CA ALA A 140 -8.80 -2.39 0.47
C ALA A 140 -7.81 -2.72 1.60
N SER A 141 -7.05 -1.74 2.09
CA SER A 141 -6.04 -1.97 3.15
C SER A 141 -6.62 -2.58 4.43
N TYR A 142 -7.86 -2.22 4.79
CA TYR A 142 -8.59 -2.81 5.91
C TYR A 142 -8.81 -4.33 5.74
N LEU A 143 -9.06 -4.77 4.50
CA LEU A 143 -9.30 -6.19 4.18
C LEU A 143 -7.97 -6.97 4.24
N LEU A 144 -6.88 -6.41 3.72
CA LEU A 144 -5.55 -7.03 3.83
C LEU A 144 -5.12 -7.15 5.31
N GLY A 145 -5.35 -6.12 6.12
CA GLY A 145 -5.08 -6.18 7.55
C GLY A 145 -5.91 -7.23 8.27
N LEU A 146 -7.19 -7.36 7.92
CA LEU A 146 -8.08 -8.40 8.44
C LEU A 146 -7.56 -9.79 8.07
N LEU A 147 -7.21 -10.02 6.80
CA LEU A 147 -6.68 -11.29 6.33
C LEU A 147 -5.36 -11.65 7.02
N VAL A 148 -4.44 -10.69 7.17
CA VAL A 148 -3.19 -10.90 7.90
C VAL A 148 -3.47 -11.25 9.37
N GLY A 149 -4.42 -10.57 10.02
CA GLY A 149 -4.84 -10.90 11.38
C GLY A 149 -5.40 -12.32 11.51
N ILE A 150 -6.16 -12.79 10.52
CA ILE A 150 -6.63 -14.19 10.47
C ILE A 150 -5.46 -15.16 10.30
N VAL A 151 -4.56 -14.91 9.35
CA VAL A 151 -3.37 -15.75 9.12
C VAL A 151 -2.53 -15.84 10.39
N GLN A 152 -2.36 -14.72 11.09
CA GLN A 152 -1.62 -14.66 12.33
C GLN A 152 -2.30 -15.46 13.46
N GLY A 153 -3.63 -15.39 13.58
CA GLY A 153 -4.40 -16.25 14.49
C GLY A 153 -4.24 -17.75 14.17
N ILE A 154 -4.22 -18.12 12.89
CA ILE A 154 -3.97 -19.51 12.45
C ILE A 154 -2.57 -19.97 12.86
N VAL A 155 -1.54 -19.18 12.53
CA VAL A 155 -0.14 -19.51 12.87
C VAL A 155 0.05 -19.60 14.38
N PHE A 156 -0.52 -18.65 15.14
CA PHE A 156 -0.50 -18.67 16.60
C PHE A 156 -1.16 -19.93 17.18
N THR A 157 -2.31 -20.33 16.64
CA THR A 157 -3.03 -21.54 17.07
C THR A 157 -2.22 -22.80 16.82
N ILE A 158 -1.66 -22.95 15.61
CA ILE A 158 -0.81 -24.08 15.26
C ILE A 158 0.41 -24.11 16.17
N PHE A 159 1.03 -22.97 16.42
CA PHE A 159 2.22 -22.90 17.24
C PHE A 159 1.94 -23.26 18.70
N LEU A 160 0.87 -22.72 19.30
CA LEU A 160 0.50 -23.04 20.68
C LEU A 160 0.10 -24.51 20.86
N THR A 161 -0.52 -25.13 19.84
CA THR A 161 -0.97 -26.53 19.95
C THR A 161 0.13 -27.54 19.67
N GLN A 162 1.13 -27.19 18.85
CA GLN A 162 2.17 -28.13 18.41
C GLN A 162 3.56 -27.85 19.02
N PHE A 163 3.82 -26.61 19.43
CA PHE A 163 5.16 -26.13 19.77
C PHE A 163 5.21 -25.24 21.03
N ALA A 164 4.19 -25.30 21.89
CA ALA A 164 4.12 -24.48 23.12
C ALA A 164 5.38 -24.61 24.01
N ASP A 165 5.98 -25.80 24.06
CA ASP A 165 7.20 -26.07 24.83
C ASP A 165 8.39 -25.22 24.36
N ARG A 166 8.41 -24.80 23.08
CA ARG A 166 9.44 -23.89 22.54
C ARG A 166 9.34 -22.50 23.12
N LEU A 167 8.15 -22.13 23.60
CA LEU A 167 7.92 -20.90 24.34
C LEU A 167 8.11 -21.12 25.85
N GLY A 168 8.59 -22.28 26.32
CA GLY A 168 8.78 -22.54 27.75
C GLY A 168 7.51 -22.34 28.58
N THR A 169 6.35 -22.43 27.93
CA THR A 169 5.04 -22.20 28.51
C THR A 169 4.18 -23.42 28.28
N THR A 170 3.80 -24.09 29.36
CA THR A 170 2.74 -25.10 29.35
C THR A 170 1.47 -24.42 29.86
N LEU A 171 0.58 -24.04 28.96
CA LEU A 171 -0.67 -23.39 29.31
C LEU A 171 -1.72 -24.44 29.70
N PRO A 172 -2.45 -24.24 30.81
CA PRO A 172 -3.64 -25.01 31.12
C PRO A 172 -4.67 -24.97 29.96
N PRO A 173 -5.44 -26.04 29.71
CA PRO A 173 -6.38 -26.11 28.58
C PRO A 173 -7.46 -25.00 28.56
N ASP A 174 -7.89 -24.56 29.73
CA ASP A 174 -8.84 -23.45 29.92
C ASP A 174 -8.23 -22.10 29.48
N GLN A 175 -6.95 -21.88 29.75
CA GLN A 175 -6.26 -20.67 29.29
C GLN A 175 -6.00 -20.71 27.78
N MET A 176 -5.64 -21.87 27.22
CA MET A 176 -5.50 -22.03 25.77
C MET A 176 -6.80 -21.70 25.04
N THR A 177 -7.94 -22.26 25.46
CA THR A 177 -9.23 -22.00 24.80
C THR A 177 -9.64 -20.52 24.87
N SER A 178 -9.37 -19.84 25.99
CA SER A 178 -9.58 -18.40 26.13
C SER A 178 -8.69 -17.58 25.19
N LEU A 179 -7.39 -17.86 25.15
CA LEU A 179 -6.44 -17.16 24.28
C LEU A 179 -6.74 -17.37 22.79
N LEU A 180 -7.13 -18.57 22.40
CA LEU A 180 -7.55 -18.87 21.04
C LEU A 180 -8.81 -18.08 20.67
N SER A 181 -9.80 -18.02 21.56
CA SER A 181 -11.03 -17.25 21.35
C SER A 181 -10.74 -15.75 21.17
N VAL A 182 -9.86 -15.19 22.00
CA VAL A 182 -9.44 -13.78 21.90
C VAL A 182 -8.62 -13.53 20.63
N SER A 183 -7.80 -14.48 20.20
CA SER A 183 -6.94 -14.32 19.02
C SER A 183 -7.74 -14.09 17.74
N PHE A 184 -8.84 -14.83 17.54
CA PHE A 184 -9.68 -14.73 16.34
C PHE A 184 -10.66 -13.56 16.38
N LEU A 185 -10.94 -13.01 17.56
CA LEU A 185 -11.76 -11.81 17.68
C LEU A 185 -10.90 -10.55 17.55
N THR A 186 -9.89 -10.41 18.40
CA THR A 186 -9.08 -9.20 18.49
C THR A 186 -8.07 -9.08 17.37
N GLY A 187 -7.48 -10.20 16.92
CA GLY A 187 -6.44 -10.22 15.89
C GLY A 187 -6.91 -9.65 14.54
N PRO A 188 -8.00 -10.16 13.93
CA PRO A 188 -8.51 -9.64 12.67
C PRO A 188 -8.99 -8.18 12.76
N ILE A 189 -9.66 -7.81 13.85
CA ILE A 189 -10.17 -6.44 14.05
C ILE A 189 -9.02 -5.44 14.16
N SER A 190 -8.05 -5.73 15.02
CA SER A 190 -6.86 -4.88 15.16
C SER A 190 -6.07 -4.82 13.85
N GLY A 191 -5.88 -5.96 13.17
CA GLY A 191 -5.22 -6.01 11.87
C GLY A 191 -5.88 -5.10 10.84
N ALA A 192 -7.20 -5.13 10.74
CA ALA A 192 -7.97 -4.26 9.85
C ALA A 192 -7.73 -2.77 10.16
N LEU A 193 -7.78 -2.40 11.44
CA LEU A 193 -7.59 -1.02 11.89
C LEU A 193 -6.17 -0.51 11.63
N PHE A 194 -5.14 -1.30 11.96
CA PHE A 194 -3.74 -0.90 11.77
C PHE A 194 -3.36 -0.80 10.29
N ALA A 195 -3.83 -1.73 9.46
CA ALA A 195 -3.60 -1.66 8.02
C ALA A 195 -4.34 -0.47 7.37
N ALA A 196 -5.55 -0.16 7.84
CA ALA A 196 -6.28 1.03 7.42
C ALA A 196 -5.52 2.32 7.81
N ALA A 197 -5.03 2.40 9.05
CA ALA A 197 -4.23 3.52 9.55
C ALA A 197 -2.93 3.70 8.76
N ALA A 198 -2.22 2.62 8.42
CA ALA A 198 -1.00 2.66 7.62
C ALA A 198 -1.26 3.24 6.21
N ALA A 199 -2.32 2.80 5.55
CA ALA A 199 -2.70 3.31 4.24
C ALA A 199 -3.13 4.78 4.28
N TRP A 200 -3.82 5.17 5.36
CA TRP A 200 -4.19 6.56 5.62
C TRP A 200 -2.95 7.44 5.82
N TYR A 201 -2.01 7.02 6.67
CA TYR A 201 -0.77 7.75 6.94
C TYR A 201 0.07 7.96 5.67
N ARG A 202 0.20 6.92 4.84
CA ARG A 202 0.87 7.03 3.52
C ARG A 202 0.26 8.11 2.64
N ARG A 203 -1.06 8.19 2.56
CA ARG A 203 -1.80 9.19 1.75
C ARG A 203 -1.67 10.59 2.33
N PHE A 204 -1.74 10.69 3.65
CA PHE A 204 -1.54 11.94 4.36
C PHE A 204 -0.14 12.52 4.10
N LEU A 205 0.91 11.69 4.14
CA LEU A 205 2.27 12.10 3.79
C LEU A 205 2.38 12.54 2.32
N ALA A 206 1.74 11.83 1.40
CA ALA A 206 1.76 12.19 -0.01
C ALA A 206 1.12 13.58 -0.27
N LEU A 207 0.00 13.88 0.41
CA LEU A 207 -0.70 15.16 0.30
C LEU A 207 -0.01 16.32 1.03
N SER A 208 0.73 16.01 2.11
CA SER A 208 1.46 17.01 2.90
C SER A 208 2.87 17.30 2.39
N SER A 209 3.47 16.39 1.60
CA SER A 209 4.81 16.58 1.05
C SER A 209 4.83 17.63 -0.10
N PRO A 210 5.64 18.70 0.00
CA PRO A 210 5.76 19.72 -1.03
C PRO A 210 6.61 19.27 -2.25
N ALA A 211 7.30 18.14 -2.15
CA ALA A 211 8.43 17.80 -3.02
C ALA A 211 8.04 17.37 -4.47
N ARG A 212 6.81 16.89 -4.72
CA ARG A 212 6.41 16.45 -6.08
C ARG A 212 5.85 17.54 -6.97
N ALA A 213 5.45 18.69 -6.43
CA ALA A 213 4.93 19.80 -7.24
C ALA A 213 6.04 20.61 -7.96
N GLY A 214 7.30 20.48 -7.53
CA GLY A 214 8.43 21.26 -8.07
C GLY A 214 9.33 20.52 -9.07
N ALA A 215 9.40 19.20 -9.01
CA ALA A 215 10.36 18.42 -9.81
C ALA A 215 10.12 18.48 -11.32
N GLY A 216 8.87 18.72 -11.76
CA GLY A 216 8.53 18.84 -13.19
C GLY A 216 8.83 20.19 -13.84
N LYS A 217 9.27 21.22 -13.09
CA LYS A 217 9.51 22.58 -13.62
C LYS A 217 10.97 23.04 -13.58
N GLY A 218 11.87 22.34 -12.88
CA GLY A 218 13.24 22.80 -12.63
C GLY A 218 14.31 22.30 -13.60
N GLY A 219 14.08 21.19 -14.32
CA GLY A 219 15.11 20.52 -15.13
C GLY A 219 15.48 21.21 -16.45
N ALA A 220 14.71 22.19 -16.92
CA ALA A 220 14.87 22.74 -18.27
C ALA A 220 15.81 23.97 -18.38
N ARG A 221 16.54 24.36 -17.32
CA ARG A 221 17.26 25.65 -17.31
C ARG A 221 18.77 25.59 -17.02
N ARG A 222 19.38 24.42 -16.93
CA ARG A 222 20.84 24.29 -16.70
C ARG A 222 21.49 23.28 -17.65
N SER A 223 21.62 23.65 -18.92
CA SER A 223 22.68 23.15 -19.80
C SER A 223 22.83 24.06 -21.03
N SER A 224 23.36 25.27 -20.81
CA SER A 224 23.99 26.03 -21.90
C SER A 224 25.08 26.94 -21.33
N SER A 225 26.27 26.38 -21.16
CA SER A 225 27.52 27.15 -21.19
C SER A 225 28.72 26.20 -21.31
N ARG A 226 29.16 25.96 -22.54
CA ARG A 226 30.55 25.98 -23.04
C ARG A 226 30.64 25.17 -24.32
#